data_AF-A0ABD0QBV8-F1
#
_entry.id   AF-A0ABD0QBV8-F1
#
_cell.length_a   1.000
_cell.length_b   1.000
_cell.length_c   1.000
_cell.angle_alpha   90.00
_cell.angle_beta   90.00
_cell.angle_gamma   90.00
#
_symmetry.space_group_name_H-M   'P 1'
#
loop_
_entity.id
_entity.type
_entity.pdbx_description
1 polymer ?
#
loop_
_entity_poly.entity_id
_entity_poly.type
_entity_poly.pdbx_seq_one_letter_code
_entity_poly.pdbx_strand_id
1 'polypeptide(L)'
;SLVLADQKTGQVKASVPLLDLSSVSVSTQNDGFFALKLKEGSTSAAKGDFLLSSDRLIEIITKLHRIGAASADRNQISIDISDEFLVQFKQDKVCVKFIQGTPKNGNGVSCKRKNNRLLEV
;
A
#
# COMPACT_ATOMS: atom_id res chain seq x y z
N SER A 1 12.86 -9.28 -2.60
CA SER A 1 12.23 -8.08 -3.20
C SER A 1 10.75 -8.33 -3.40
N LEU A 2 9.92 -7.29 -3.39
CA LEU A 2 8.55 -7.29 -3.88
C LEU A 2 8.54 -6.89 -5.36
N VAL A 3 7.83 -7.63 -6.20
CA VAL A 3 7.77 -7.37 -7.64
C VAL A 3 6.33 -7.08 -8.05
N LEU A 4 6.13 -5.96 -8.75
CA LEU A 4 4.86 -5.61 -9.39
C LEU A 4 4.99 -5.88 -10.89
N ALA A 5 4.18 -6.78 -11.40
CA ALA A 5 4.16 -7.15 -12.82
C ALA A 5 2.78 -6.90 -13.42
N ASP A 6 2.75 -6.64 -14.72
CA ASP A 6 1.51 -6.61 -15.48
C ASP A 6 0.87 -8.00 -15.48
N GLN A 7 -0.41 -8.08 -15.11
CA GLN A 7 -1.11 -9.35 -15.02
C GLN A 7 -1.28 -10.03 -16.38
N LYS A 8 -1.41 -9.27 -17.47
CA LYS A 8 -1.66 -9.81 -18.81
C LYS A 8 -0.37 -10.22 -19.50
N THR A 9 0.67 -9.39 -19.40
CA THR A 9 1.92 -9.59 -20.15
C THR A 9 3.05 -10.21 -19.32
N GLY A 10 2.92 -10.22 -17.98
CA GLY A 10 3.99 -10.64 -17.08
C GLY A 10 5.16 -9.65 -16.98
N GLN A 11 5.08 -8.51 -17.67
CA GLN A 11 6.16 -7.52 -17.67
C GLN A 11 6.32 -6.89 -16.29
N VAL A 12 7.54 -6.89 -15.76
CA VAL A 12 7.85 -6.22 -14.49
C VAL A 12 7.74 -4.70 -14.66
N LYS A 13 6.86 -4.08 -13.86
CA LYS A 13 6.66 -2.62 -13.79
C LYS A 13 7.45 -1.96 -12.66
N ALA A 14 7.67 -2.70 -11.57
CA ALA A 14 8.51 -2.27 -10.46
C ALA A 14 9.09 -3.49 -9.73
N SER A 15 10.29 -3.32 -9.18
CA SER A 15 10.93 -4.28 -8.27
C SER A 15 11.49 -3.49 -7.10
N VAL A 16 11.00 -3.78 -5.90
CA VAL A 16 11.33 -3.06 -4.66
C VAL A 16 12.10 -4.02 -3.76
N PRO A 17 13.39 -3.79 -3.49
CA PRO A 17 14.12 -4.50 -2.45
C PRO A 17 13.38 -4.40 -1.11
N LEU A 18 13.34 -5.49 -0.34
CA LEU A 18 12.59 -5.47 0.93
C LEU A 18 13.19 -4.50 1.95
N LEU A 19 14.50 -4.26 1.87
CA LEU A 19 15.22 -3.26 2.68
C LEU A 19 14.80 -1.80 2.38
N ASP A 20 14.19 -1.54 1.23
CA ASP A 20 13.67 -0.22 0.87
C ASP A 20 12.22 -0.02 1.32
N LEU A 21 11.55 -1.05 1.84
CA LEU A 21 10.20 -0.97 2.36
C LEU A 21 10.24 -0.60 3.86
N SER A 22 9.65 0.54 4.22
CA SER A 22 9.59 0.99 5.62
C SER A 22 8.42 0.37 6.38
N SER A 23 7.23 0.40 5.78
CA SER A 23 6.01 -0.10 6.40
C SER A 23 4.93 -0.45 5.38
N VAL A 24 3.87 -1.09 5.86
CA VAL A 24 2.61 -1.27 5.12
C VAL A 24 1.50 -0.61 5.92
N SER A 25 0.78 0.33 5.31
CA SER A 25 -0.39 0.95 5.94
C SER A 25 -1.68 0.31 5.42
N VAL A 26 -2.60 -0.03 6.32
CA VAL A 26 -3.93 -0.61 6.01
C VAL A 26 -5.01 0.13 6.79
N SER A 27 -6.25 0.06 6.32
CA SER A 27 -7.40 0.59 7.07
C SER A 27 -7.93 -0.42 8.09
N THR A 28 -8.88 0.00 8.92
CA THR A 28 -9.65 -0.91 9.79
C THR A 28 -10.81 -1.59 9.06
N GLN A 29 -11.06 -1.23 7.80
CA GLN A 29 -12.19 -1.68 7.01
C GLN A 29 -11.84 -2.92 6.17
N ASN A 30 -12.84 -3.68 5.74
CA ASN A 30 -12.66 -4.81 4.82
C ASN A 30 -12.64 -4.34 3.36
N ASP A 31 -11.75 -3.41 3.02
CA ASP A 31 -11.70 -2.76 1.70
C ASP A 31 -10.62 -3.31 0.76
N GLY A 32 -9.66 -4.07 1.29
CA GLY A 32 -8.56 -4.67 0.52
C GLY A 32 -7.47 -3.69 0.08
N PHE A 33 -7.51 -2.42 0.47
CA PHE A 33 -6.51 -1.41 0.17
C PHE A 33 -5.33 -1.46 1.15
N PHE A 34 -4.14 -1.19 0.62
CA PHE A 34 -2.93 -1.07 1.40
C PHE A 34 -1.92 -0.17 0.70
N ALA A 35 -1.16 0.56 1.49
CA ALA A 35 -0.04 1.36 1.01
C ALA A 35 1.29 0.71 1.38
N LEU A 36 2.17 0.55 0.40
CA LEU A 36 3.56 0.16 0.60
C LEU A 36 4.38 1.44 0.75
N LYS A 37 4.88 1.68 1.97
CA LYS A 37 5.69 2.85 2.29
C LYS A 37 7.14 2.58 2.01
N LEU A 38 7.76 3.43 1.20
CA LEU A 38 9.18 3.29 0.87
C LEU A 38 10.02 4.17 1.79
N LYS A 39 11.20 3.68 2.13
CA LYS A 39 12.17 4.44 2.92
C LYS A 39 12.61 5.66 2.13
N GLU A 40 12.46 6.84 2.74
CA GLU A 40 12.90 8.10 2.15
C GLU A 40 14.40 8.05 1.83
N GLY A 41 14.78 8.57 0.66
CA GLY A 41 16.16 8.53 0.16
C GLY A 41 16.60 7.20 -0.48
N SER A 42 15.78 6.14 -0.41
CA SER A 42 16.06 4.91 -1.17
C SER A 42 15.92 5.13 -2.69
N THR A 43 16.62 4.34 -3.50
CA THR A 43 16.48 4.38 -4.97
C THR A 43 15.07 3.99 -5.40
N SER A 44 14.44 3.07 -4.69
CA SER A 44 13.06 2.64 -4.92
C SER A 44 12.04 3.77 -4.71
N ALA A 45 12.31 4.70 -3.79
CA ALA A 45 11.42 5.83 -3.48
C ALA A 45 11.34 6.89 -4.60
N ALA A 46 12.14 6.79 -5.67
CA ALA A 46 12.16 7.77 -6.76
C ALA A 46 10.79 7.96 -7.47
N LYS A 47 9.89 6.97 -7.39
CA LYS A 47 8.51 7.05 -7.92
C LYS A 47 7.45 7.30 -6.83
N GLY A 48 7.85 7.31 -5.56
CA GLY A 48 6.96 7.35 -4.41
C GLY A 48 6.49 5.96 -3.96
N ASP A 49 5.66 5.97 -2.92
CA ASP A 49 4.90 4.85 -2.38
C ASP A 49 3.96 4.22 -3.41
N PHE A 50 3.47 3.03 -3.09
CA PHE A 50 2.41 2.37 -3.85
C PHE A 50 1.13 2.31 -3.03
N LEU A 51 -0.01 2.64 -3.64
CA LEU A 51 -1.34 2.32 -3.12
C LEU A 51 -1.93 1.22 -4.01
N LEU A 52 -2.28 0.09 -3.41
CA LEU A 52 -2.75 -1.11 -4.09
C LEU A 52 -4.05 -1.61 -3.47
N SER A 53 -4.81 -2.40 -4.22
CA SER A 53 -5.98 -3.13 -3.72
C SER A 53 -5.87 -4.61 -4.06
N SER A 54 -6.33 -5.48 -3.16
CA SER A 54 -6.36 -6.93 -3.36
C SER A 54 -7.31 -7.64 -2.40
N ASP A 55 -8.05 -8.62 -2.91
CA ASP A 55 -8.84 -9.57 -2.10
C ASP A 55 -7.98 -10.52 -1.27
N ARG A 56 -6.65 -10.50 -1.48
CA ARG A 56 -5.66 -11.30 -0.74
C ARG A 56 -4.82 -10.43 0.22
N LEU A 57 -5.31 -9.27 0.61
CA LEU A 57 -4.60 -8.32 1.49
C LEU A 57 -3.97 -9.02 2.71
N ILE A 58 -4.77 -9.77 3.47
CA ILE A 58 -4.31 -10.45 4.70
C ILE A 58 -3.15 -11.42 4.41
N GLU A 59 -3.25 -12.18 3.31
CA GLU A 59 -2.18 -13.10 2.89
C GLU A 59 -0.90 -12.33 2.55
N ILE A 60 -1.03 -11.24 1.79
CA ILE A 60 0.10 -10.41 1.34
C ILE A 60 0.83 -9.79 2.53
N ILE A 61 0.11 -9.09 3.43
CA ILE A 61 0.75 -8.41 4.57
C ILE A 61 1.37 -9.41 5.54
N THR A 62 0.75 -10.57 5.73
CA THR A 62 1.31 -11.63 6.58
C THR A 62 2.60 -12.19 5.98
N LYS A 63 2.65 -12.42 4.67
CA LYS A 63 3.87 -12.86 3.99
C LYS A 63 4.97 -11.80 4.08
N LEU A 64 4.66 -10.54 3.81
CA LEU A 64 5.63 -9.44 3.92
C LEU A 64 6.21 -9.34 5.33
N HIS A 65 5.34 -9.32 6.34
CA HIS A 65 5.75 -9.26 7.74
C HIS A 65 6.66 -10.43 8.15
N ARG A 66 6.31 -11.66 7.75
CA ARG A 66 7.11 -12.86 8.04
C ARG A 66 8.46 -12.88 7.32
N ILE A 67 8.50 -12.45 6.06
CA ILE A 67 9.75 -12.40 5.29
C ILE A 67 10.70 -11.36 5.89
N GLY A 68 10.19 -10.18 6.29
CA GLY A 68 10.99 -9.16 6.96
C GLY A 68 11.62 -9.66 8.26
N ALA A 69 10.84 -10.38 9.07
CA ALA A 69 11.32 -10.97 10.33
C ALA A 69 12.39 -12.07 10.15
N ALA A 70 12.39 -12.77 9.02
CA ALA A 70 13.37 -13.81 8.70
C ALA A 70 14.68 -13.27 8.09
N SER A 71 14.75 -11.97 7.76
CA SER A 71 15.95 -11.37 7.18
C SER A 71 17.08 -11.25 8.22
N ALA A 72 18.34 -11.40 7.77
CA ALA A 72 19.52 -11.33 8.65
C ALA A 72 19.63 -9.97 9.38
N ASP A 73 19.10 -8.91 8.78
CA ASP A 73 19.07 -7.55 9.33
C ASP A 73 17.91 -7.32 10.32
N ARG A 74 16.99 -8.29 10.47
CA ARG A 74 15.80 -8.25 11.35
C ARG A 74 14.96 -6.96 11.24
N ASN A 75 15.01 -6.27 10.11
CA ASN A 75 14.14 -5.13 9.84
C ASN A 75 12.72 -5.64 9.53
N GLN A 76 11.99 -5.92 10.61
CA GLN A 76 10.59 -6.29 10.55
C GLN A 76 9.81 -5.12 9.93
N ILE A 77 9.15 -5.41 8.80
CA ILE A 77 8.30 -4.42 8.12
C ILE A 77 7.11 -4.12 9.04
N SER A 78 6.95 -2.87 9.46
CA SER A 78 5.83 -2.50 10.33
C SER A 78 4.51 -2.54 9.58
N ILE A 79 3.44 -2.85 10.31
CA ILE A 79 2.06 -2.78 9.80
C ILE A 79 1.38 -1.65 10.57
N ASP A 80 1.05 -0.59 9.87
CA ASP A 80 0.39 0.59 10.44
C ASP A 80 -1.11 0.52 10.10
N ILE A 81 -1.97 0.51 11.12
CA ILE A 81 -3.42 0.43 10.92
C ILE A 81 -4.03 1.80 11.21
N SER A 82 -4.63 2.43 10.19
CA SER A 82 -5.29 3.73 10.32
C SER A 82 -6.29 3.94 9.19
N ASP A 83 -7.45 4.50 9.50
CA ASP A 83 -8.43 4.93 8.49
C ASP A 83 -8.04 6.24 7.79
N GLU A 84 -6.90 6.84 8.16
CA GLU A 84 -6.35 7.99 7.46
C GLU A 84 -4.82 7.90 7.43
N PHE A 85 -4.23 7.90 6.23
CA PHE A 85 -2.78 7.94 6.07
C PHE A 85 -2.32 8.68 4.81
N LEU A 86 -1.12 9.25 4.86
CA LEU A 86 -0.50 9.97 3.75
C LEU A 86 0.29 9.02 2.85
N VAL A 87 0.01 9.02 1.55
CA VAL A 87 0.78 8.31 0.51
C VAL A 87 1.64 9.32 -0.26
N GLN A 88 2.95 9.10 -0.27
CA GLN A 88 3.88 9.93 -1.04
C GLN A 88 3.92 9.43 -2.48
N PHE A 89 3.45 10.22 -3.43
CA PHE A 89 3.72 10.01 -4.85
C PHE A 89 4.91 10.87 -5.29
N LYS A 90 5.49 10.63 -6.47
CA LYS A 90 6.70 11.33 -6.94
C LYS A 90 6.70 12.87 -6.74
N GLN A 91 5.57 13.53 -6.91
CA GLN A 91 5.46 15.00 -6.83
C GLN A 91 4.66 15.50 -5.62
N ASP A 92 3.74 14.69 -5.09
CA ASP A 92 2.74 15.13 -4.13
C ASP A 92 2.51 14.09 -3.03
N LYS A 93 2.11 14.56 -1.85
CA LYS A 93 1.53 13.71 -0.80
C LYS A 93 0.01 13.77 -0.90
N VAL A 94 -0.62 12.61 -0.93
CA VAL A 94 -2.08 12.46 -0.96
C VAL A 94 -2.53 11.80 0.32
N CYS A 95 -3.50 12.41 1.01
CA CYS A 95 -4.21 11.79 2.11
C CYS A 95 -5.22 10.78 1.56
N VAL A 96 -5.14 9.55 2.03
CA VAL A 96 -6.13 8.50 1.78
C VAL A 96 -6.95 8.33 3.05
N LYS A 97 -8.25 8.57 2.94
CA LYS A 97 -9.19 8.51 4.05
C LYS A 97 -10.25 7.46 3.77
N PHE A 98 -10.38 6.50 4.68
CA PHE A 98 -11.35 5.43 4.61
C PHE A 98 -12.59 5.83 5.39
N ILE A 99 -13.74 5.76 4.74
CA ILE A 99 -15.02 6.11 5.36
C ILE A 99 -15.98 4.95 5.24
N GLN A 100 -16.68 4.63 6.33
CA GLN A 100 -17.74 3.64 6.27
C GLN A 100 -18.92 4.22 5.47
N GLY A 101 -19.11 3.71 4.26
CA GLY A 101 -20.25 4.06 3.42
C GLY A 101 -21.57 3.52 3.99
N THR A 102 -22.66 4.23 3.71
CA THR A 102 -24.01 3.67 3.91
C THR A 102 -24.20 2.49 2.96
N PRO A 103 -24.78 1.36 3.39
CA PRO A 103 -25.07 0.23 2.50
C PRO A 103 -25.95 0.70 1.34
N LYS A 104 -25.38 0.83 0.15
CA LYS A 104 -26.13 0.99 -1.10
C LYS A 104 -26.10 -0.35 -1.82
N ASN A 105 -27.10 -0.62 -2.68
CA ASN A 105 -27.19 -1.86 -3.45
C ASN A 105 -25.91 -2.08 -4.27
N GLY A 106 -25.01 -2.91 -3.74
CA GLY A 106 -23.66 -3.14 -4.25
C GLY A 106 -22.64 -3.03 -3.12
N ASN A 107 -22.07 -4.16 -2.72
CA ASN A 107 -21.08 -4.28 -1.64
C ASN A 107 -19.67 -3.80 -2.06
N GLY A 108 -19.59 -2.81 -2.95
CA GLY A 108 -18.38 -2.42 -3.66
C GLY A 108 -17.67 -1.25 -2.98
N VAL A 109 -16.37 -1.41 -2.75
CA VAL A 109 -15.47 -0.31 -2.36
C VAL A 109 -15.36 0.68 -3.53
N SER A 110 -15.40 1.99 -3.24
CA SER A 110 -15.34 3.02 -4.28
C SER A 110 -14.31 4.08 -3.96
N CYS A 111 -13.40 4.38 -4.89
CA CYS A 111 -12.46 5.47 -4.72
C CYS A 111 -13.01 6.77 -5.28
N LYS A 112 -13.09 7.82 -4.46
CA LYS A 112 -13.51 9.16 -4.87
C LYS A 112 -12.42 10.19 -4.57
N ARG A 113 -11.85 10.76 -5.63
CA ARG A 113 -10.98 11.94 -5.52
C ARG A 113 -11.81 13.14 -5.07
N LYS A 114 -11.51 13.70 -3.91
CA LYS A 114 -12.17 14.92 -3.40
C LYS A 114 -11.45 16.19 -3.85
N ASN A 115 -10.13 16.16 -3.89
CA ASN A 115 -9.29 17.20 -4.46
C ASN A 115 -7.93 16.59 -4.86
N ASN A 116 -6.93 17.41 -5.16
CA ASN A 116 -5.61 16.94 -5.61
C ASN A 116 -4.82 16.21 -4.52
N ARG A 117 -5.19 16.37 -3.25
CA ARG A 117 -4.46 15.83 -2.09
C ARG A 117 -5.34 14.95 -1.18
N LEU A 118 -6.57 14.64 -1.59
CA LEU A 118 -7.49 13.82 -0.81
C LEU A 118 -8.20 12.80 -1.70
N LEU A 119 -7.99 11.53 -1.36
CA LEU A 119 -8.71 10.38 -1.88
C LEU A 119 -9.56 9.79 -0.76
N GLU A 120 -10.87 9.74 -0.95
CA GLU A 120 -11.75 8.96 -0.08
C GLU A 120 -11.96 7.57 -0.67
N VAL A 121 -11.96 6.57 0.21
CA VAL A 121 -12.26 5.16 -0.09
C VAL A 121 -13.47 4.73 0.71
#